data_AF-A0AAW1MHA0-F1
#
_entry.id   AF-A0AAW1MHA0-F1
#
_cell.length_a   1.000
_cell.length_b   1.000
_cell.length_c   1.000
_cell.angle_alpha   90.00
_cell.angle_beta   90.00
_cell.angle_gamma   90.00
#
_symmetry.space_group_name_H-M   'P 1'
#
loop_
_entity.id
_entity.type
_entity.pdbx_description
1 polymer ?
#
loop_
_entity_poly.entity_id
_entity_poly.type
_entity_poly.pdbx_seq_one_letter_code
_entity_poly.pdbx_strand_id
1 'polypeptide(L)'
;MQLTSSNINWKLITKTNSLYDRNKSYVWKNNMQSGILEINNGLRQDGVMSPKLFMLAMDDAKQTLESRTSALHFGYDQLKLVELST
;
A
#
# COMPACT_ATOMS: atom_id res chain seq x y z
N MET A 1 -3.76 1.20 8.75
CA MET A 1 -3.26 0.06 7.94
C MET A 1 -3.24 -1.16 8.85
N GLN A 2 -3.98 -2.22 8.52
CA GLN A 2 -4.10 -3.39 9.41
C GLN A 2 -3.25 -4.54 8.86
N LEU A 3 -2.16 -4.87 9.54
CA LEU A 3 -1.30 -6.01 9.19
C LEU A 3 -1.95 -7.32 9.69
N THR A 4 -2.63 -8.03 8.81
CA THR A 4 -3.25 -9.34 9.11
C THR A 4 -2.58 -10.44 8.31
N SER A 5 -1.37 -10.85 8.70
CA SER A 5 -0.75 -12.05 8.12
C SER A 5 -0.59 -13.14 9.19
N SER A 6 -0.93 -14.37 8.81
CA SER A 6 -1.07 -15.56 9.66
C SER A 6 0.22 -16.10 10.28
N ASN A 7 1.39 -15.53 9.95
CA ASN A 7 2.70 -15.98 10.45
C ASN A 7 3.52 -14.88 11.15
N ILE A 8 2.93 -13.73 11.49
CA ILE A 8 3.62 -12.66 12.20
C ILE A 8 3.20 -12.67 13.67
N ASN A 9 4.18 -12.58 14.57
CA ASN A 9 3.94 -12.48 16.01
C ASN A 9 3.01 -11.29 16.32
N TRP A 10 1.89 -11.58 16.99
CA TRP A 10 0.87 -10.58 17.33
C TRP A 10 1.43 -9.36 18.07
N LYS A 11 2.44 -9.54 18.93
CA LYS A 11 3.08 -8.42 19.65
C LYS A 11 3.78 -7.46 18.69
N LEU A 12 4.38 -7.99 17.63
CA LEU A 12 5.04 -7.20 16.60
C LEU A 12 3.99 -6.41 15.78
N ILE A 13 2.86 -7.05 15.47
CA ILE A 13 1.72 -6.40 14.80
C ILE A 13 1.21 -5.23 15.65
N THR A 14 0.94 -5.45 16.93
CA THR A 14 0.44 -4.40 17.84
C THR A 14 1.42 -3.24 17.95
N LYS A 15 2.73 -3.52 18.12
CA LYS A 15 3.75 -2.48 18.17
C LYS A 15 3.84 -1.70 16.86
N THR A 16 3.81 -2.40 15.73
CA THR A 16 3.89 -1.76 14.42
C THR A 16 2.66 -0.88 14.19
N ASN A 17 1.45 -1.36 14.47
CA ASN A 17 0.24 -0.55 14.37
C ASN A 17 0.31 0.67 15.31
N SER A 18 0.77 0.50 16.55
CA SER A 18 0.90 1.63 17.49
C SER A 18 1.88 2.72 17.02
N LEU A 19 2.93 2.33 16.27
CA LEU A 19 3.88 3.29 15.70
C LEU A 19 3.27 4.11 14.56
N TYR A 20 2.28 3.56 13.85
CA TYR A 20 1.66 4.18 12.68
C TYR A 20 0.21 4.65 12.91
N ASP A 21 -0.40 4.40 14.07
CA ASP A 21 -1.75 4.86 14.45
C ASP A 21 -1.81 6.38 14.70
N ARG A 22 -0.67 7.02 15.00
CA ARG A 22 -0.56 8.47 15.23
C ARG A 22 0.70 9.02 14.56
N ASN A 23 0.71 8.97 13.23
CA ASN A 23 1.84 9.46 12.44
C ASN A 23 1.86 10.99 12.41
N LYS A 24 2.70 11.59 13.25
CA LYS A 24 3.08 13.00 13.13
C LYS A 24 4.40 13.08 12.38
N SER A 25 4.46 13.90 11.34
CA SER A 25 5.69 14.18 10.59
C SER A 25 6.06 15.64 10.74
N TYR A 26 7.35 15.91 10.88
CA TYR A 26 7.90 17.26 10.94
C TYR A 26 9.31 17.24 10.34
N VAL A 27 9.65 18.31 9.64
CA VAL A 27 10.98 18.53 9.06
C VAL A 27 11.68 19.61 9.87
N TRP A 28 12.94 19.34 10.24
CA TRP A 28 13.84 20.31 10.85
C TRP A 28 14.82 20.81 9.78
N LYS A 29 14.98 22.13 9.66
CA LYS A 29 15.98 22.74 8.79
C LYS A 29 16.54 23.98 9.48
N ASN A 30 17.87 24.04 9.67
CA ASN A 30 18.57 25.19 10.27
C ASN A 30 17.91 25.71 11.55
N ASN A 31 17.66 24.83 12.53
CA ASN A 31 16.97 25.13 13.81
C ASN A 31 15.51 25.62 13.70
N MET A 32 14.91 25.58 12.51
CA MET A 32 13.48 25.81 12.30
C MET A 32 12.76 24.48 12.13
N GLN A 33 11.73 24.26 12.94
CA GLN A 33 10.82 23.13 12.81
C GLN A 33 9.62 23.57 11.95
N SER A 34 9.29 22.78 10.93
CA SER A 34 8.04 22.95 10.18
C SER A 34 6.81 22.62 11.02
N GLY A 35 5.63 23.07 10.58
CA GLY A 35 4.36 22.71 11.21
C GLY A 35 4.17 21.19 11.30
N ILE A 36 3.38 20.76 12.29
CA ILE A 36 3.05 19.33 12.45
C ILE A 36 2.12 18.93 11.31
N LEU A 37 2.55 17.93 10.53
CA LEU A 37 1.69 17.25 9.58
C LEU A 37 1.17 15.96 10.24
N GLU A 38 -0.13 15.91 10.50
CA GLU A 38 -0.79 14.70 11.00
C GLU A 38 -1.23 13.82 9.81
N ILE A 39 -0.64 12.63 9.72
CA ILE A 39 -0.94 11.65 8.69
C ILE A 39 -1.99 10.70 9.28
N ASN A 40 -3.26 11.00 8.99
CA ASN A 40 -4.40 10.20 9.46
C ASN A 40 -4.54 8.89 8.68
N ASN A 41 -4.05 8.84 7.43
CA ASN A 41 -4.12 7.68 6.56
C ASN A 41 -2.77 7.48 5.84
N GLY A 42 -2.27 6.24 5.86
CA GLY A 42 -1.03 5.85 5.17
C GLY A 42 0.19 5.70 6.08
N LEU A 43 1.38 5.69 5.47
CA LEU A 43 2.66 5.53 6.14
C LEU A 43 3.38 6.89 6.24
N ARG A 44 4.07 7.15 7.35
CA ARG A 44 4.89 8.37 7.47
C ARG A 44 6.10 8.27 6.53
N GLN A 45 6.52 9.37 5.91
CA GLN A 45 7.61 9.34 4.91
C GLN A 45 9.00 9.06 5.50
N ASP A 46 9.20 9.40 6.78
CA ASP A 46 10.45 9.24 7.55
C ASP A 46 10.44 8.01 8.47
N GLY A 47 9.50 7.08 8.25
CA GLY A 47 9.43 5.84 9.02
C GLY A 47 10.50 4.89 8.53
N VAL A 48 11.38 4.45 9.43
CA VAL A 48 12.40 3.44 9.10
C VAL A 48 11.76 2.18 8.48
N MET A 49 10.56 1.83 8.93
CA MET A 49 9.81 0.67 8.40
C MET A 49 8.86 1.03 7.26
N SER A 50 8.63 2.32 6.96
CA SER A 50 7.69 2.75 5.94
C SER A 50 8.02 2.22 4.55
N PRO A 51 9.29 2.23 4.06
CA PRO A 51 9.59 1.66 2.75
C PRO A 51 9.22 0.17 2.67
N LYS A 52 9.51 -0.59 3.73
CA LYS A 52 9.23 -2.03 3.77
C LYS A 52 7.75 -2.35 3.86
N LEU A 53 7.01 -1.60 4.68
CA LEU A 53 5.55 -1.73 4.78
C LEU A 53 4.86 -1.32 3.46
N PHE A 54 5.39 -0.32 2.77
CA PHE A 54 4.90 0.09 1.45
C PHE A 54 5.10 -1.01 0.41
N MET A 55 6.30 -1.60 0.34
CA MET A 55 6.57 -2.71 -0.58
C MET A 55 5.61 -3.89 -0.33
N LEU A 56 5.40 -4.28 0.94
CA LEU A 56 4.46 -5.36 1.27
C LEU A 56 3.01 -5.05 0.83
N ALA A 57 2.56 -3.81 1.03
CA ALA A 57 1.23 -3.40 0.59
C ALA A 57 1.11 -3.39 -0.95
N MET A 58 2.18 -2.98 -1.65
CA MET A 58 2.22 -2.98 -3.11
C MET A 58 2.29 -4.39 -3.70
N ASP A 59 3.01 -5.31 -3.06
CA ASP A 59 3.06 -6.72 -3.48
C ASP A 59 1.68 -7.38 -3.40
N ASP A 60 0.93 -7.13 -2.33
CA ASP A 60 -0.44 -7.63 -2.16
C ASP A 60 -1.41 -7.03 -3.19
N ALA A 61 -1.29 -5.71 -3.44
CA ALA A 61 -2.04 -5.03 -4.48
C ALA A 61 -1.73 -5.60 -5.88
N LYS A 62 -0.44 -5.86 -6.16
CA LYS A 62 0.02 -6.44 -7.41
C LYS A 62 -0.53 -7.85 -7.60
N GLN A 63 -0.47 -8.71 -6.59
CA GLN A 63 -1.01 -10.06 -6.66
C GLN A 63 -2.52 -10.07 -6.94
N THR A 64 -3.25 -9.16 -6.28
CA THR A 64 -4.68 -8.98 -6.52
C THR A 64 -4.95 -8.51 -7.95
N LEU A 65 -4.17 -7.55 -8.46
CA LEU A 65 -4.32 -7.04 -9.82
C LEU A 65 -3.98 -8.10 -10.87
N GLU A 66 -2.88 -8.84 -10.71
CA GLU A 66 -2.45 -9.90 -11.63
C GLU A 66 -3.52 -10.97 -11.81
N SER A 67 -4.19 -11.38 -10.72
CA SER A 67 -5.28 -12.35 -10.78
C SER A 67 -6.46 -11.86 -11.65
N ARG A 68 -6.76 -10.55 -11.60
CA ARG A 68 -7.85 -9.93 -12.35
C ARG A 68 -7.46 -9.63 -13.80
N THR A 69 -6.23 -9.17 -14.04
CA THR A 69 -5.75 -8.92 -15.40
C THR A 69 -5.57 -10.20 -16.19
N SER A 70 -5.18 -11.31 -15.54
CA SER A 70 -5.12 -12.62 -16.20
C SER A 70 -6.51 -13.05 -16.70
N ALA A 71 -7.54 -12.89 -15.87
CA ALA A 71 -8.93 -13.16 -16.26
C ALA A 71 -9.41 -12.27 -17.43
N LEU A 72 -9.03 -10.98 -17.43
CA LEU A 72 -9.29 -10.06 -18.55
C LEU A 72 -8.58 -10.50 -19.84
N HIS A 73 -7.31 -10.92 -19.76
CA HIS A 73 -6.52 -11.36 -20.92
C HIS A 73 -7.18 -12.57 -21.62
N PHE A 74 -7.61 -13.57 -20.85
CA PHE A 74 -8.37 -14.71 -21.39
C PHE A 74 -9.68 -14.28 -22.08
N GLY A 75 -10.35 -13.26 -21.55
CA GLY A 75 -11.56 -12.72 -22.16
C GLY A 75 -11.31 -12.06 -23.51
N TYR A 76 -10.23 -11.29 -23.64
CA TYR A 76 -9.85 -10.64 -24.91
C TYR A 76 -9.45 -11.63 -26.00
N ASP A 77 -8.71 -12.69 -25.66
CA ASP A 77 -8.31 -13.75 -26.60
C ASP A 77 -9.52 -14.52 -27.17
N GLN A 78 -10.66 -14.50 -26.46
CA GLN A 78 -11.90 -15.16 -26.88
C GLN A 78 -12.87 -14.24 -27.63
N LEU A 79 -12.55 -12.95 -27.81
CA LEU A 79 -13.41 -12.04 -28.56
C LEU A 79 -13.32 -12.35 -30.06
N LYS A 80 -14.44 -12.79 -30.65
CA LYS A 80 -14.60 -12.87 -32.10
C LYS A 80 -14.90 -11.47 -32.65
N LEU A 81 -14.14 -11.07 -33.67
CA LEU A 81 -14.42 -9.87 -34.44
C LEU A 81 -15.80 -10.00 -35.09
N VAL A 82 -16.71 -9.06 -34.80
CA VAL A 82 -17.99 -8.94 -35.51
C VAL A 82 -17.83 -7.81 -36.50
N GLU A 83 -17.71 -8.14 -37.79
CA GLU A 83 -17.76 -7.16 -38.85
C GLU A 83 -19.20 -6.65 -39.00
N LEU A 84 -19.41 -5.37 -38.68
CA LEU A 84 -20.66 -4.69 -38.97
C LEU A 84 -20.66 -4.37 -40.47
N SER A 85 -21.33 -5.20 -41.27
CA SER A 85 -21.58 -4.91 -42.67
C SER A 85 -22.35 -3.60 -42.78
N THR A 86 -21.75 -2.60 -43.41
CA THR A 86 -22.43 -1.37 -43.84
C THR A 86 -22.78 -1.46 -45.32
#